data_AF-A0A239KYE0-F1
#
_entry.id   AF-A0A239KYE0-F1
#
_cell.length_a   1.000
_cell.length_b   1.000
_cell.length_c   1.000
_cell.angle_alpha   90.00
_cell.angle_beta   90.00
_cell.angle_gamma   90.00
#
_symmetry.space_group_name_H-M   'P 1'
#
loop_
_entity.id
_entity.type
_entity.pdbx_description
1 polymer ?
#
loop_
_entity_poly.entity_id
_entity_poly.type
_entity_poly.pdbx_seq_one_letter_code
_entity_poly.pdbx_strand_id
1 'polypeptide(L)'
;MQDFRQYDLIIDARSPHEYAEDHIPGAINLPVVNDQEFAEVGTLHRTDPLAAYQLGARYSLNNISRHIGEHLANRPAKSKILVYCFRGGKRSKVWFDVLDTIGYRVEKLKGGWKTYRRWVNEQLLEAPTRFNYIVLSGPTGCGKTRLLQALDEAGAQVLDLEGIAVHRGSMIGAVPGKPQPTQKMFDSLLLQRLSEFDPSRPVWVEAESKKIGQVQIPESMLVGMRRSLTIAIEAPMPQRVQLLREDYRHFEEDPMSLLDRLRFLRPLVSGEEFSTWETLGQERRIAELFERLMRSHYDPAYRRSILRNYPEIDRSPQIVLDDLSVPGLLPVARRLRAQFEAPAAAEQAAAPDATAA
;
A
#
# COMPACT_ATOMS: atom_id res chain seq x y z
N MET A 1 -9.45 9.68 15.48
CA MET A 1 -9.17 9.56 14.03
C MET A 1 -10.38 10.10 13.30
N GLN A 2 -10.24 10.82 12.19
CA GLN A 2 -11.41 11.25 11.42
C GLN A 2 -12.02 10.01 10.76
N ASP A 3 -13.23 9.62 11.17
CA ASP A 3 -13.88 8.41 10.63
C ASP A 3 -14.67 8.79 9.37
N PHE A 4 -14.14 8.42 8.20
CA PHE A 4 -14.78 8.65 6.91
C PHE A 4 -15.83 7.57 6.57
N ARG A 5 -15.87 6.44 7.30
CA ARG A 5 -16.82 5.33 7.05
C ARG A 5 -18.25 5.67 7.46
N GLN A 6 -18.44 6.75 8.23
CA GLN A 6 -19.76 7.25 8.60
C GLN A 6 -20.55 7.85 7.43
N TYR A 7 -19.89 8.12 6.30
CA TYR A 7 -20.52 8.72 5.12
C TYR A 7 -20.88 7.63 4.12
N ASP A 8 -22.12 7.66 3.64
CA ASP A 8 -22.59 6.76 2.59
C ASP A 8 -21.94 7.09 1.24
N LEU A 9 -21.48 8.34 1.06
CA LEU A 9 -20.80 8.81 -0.14
C LEU A 9 -19.79 9.90 0.20
N ILE A 10 -18.61 9.81 -0.40
CA ILE A 10 -17.61 10.88 -0.34
C ILE A 10 -17.37 11.37 -1.77
N ILE A 11 -17.63 12.65 -2.03
CA ILE A 11 -17.46 13.28 -3.34
C ILE A 11 -16.19 14.15 -3.33
N ASP A 12 -15.25 13.80 -4.20
CA ASP A 12 -14.18 14.70 -4.59
C ASP A 12 -14.60 15.56 -5.78
N ALA A 13 -14.80 16.85 -5.53
CA ALA A 13 -15.19 17.84 -6.52
C ALA A 13 -14.01 18.43 -7.33
N ARG A 14 -12.78 17.92 -7.11
CA ARG A 14 -11.57 18.32 -7.85
C ARG A 14 -11.56 17.72 -9.26
N SER A 15 -10.64 18.18 -10.10
CA SER A 15 -10.49 17.63 -11.45
C SER A 15 -10.00 16.17 -11.42
N PRO A 16 -10.19 15.40 -12.51
CA PRO A 16 -9.69 14.01 -12.59
C PRO A 16 -8.20 13.87 -12.32
N HIS A 17 -7.37 14.79 -12.83
CA HIS A 17 -5.93 14.79 -12.55
C HIS A 17 -5.61 14.97 -11.06
N GLU A 18 -6.26 15.95 -10.39
CA GLU A 18 -6.08 16.17 -8.95
C GLU A 18 -6.50 14.95 -8.11
N TYR A 19 -7.56 14.24 -8.54
CA TYR A 19 -8.05 13.02 -7.88
C TYR A 19 -7.12 11.82 -8.10
N ALA A 20 -6.60 11.64 -9.31
CA ALA A 20 -5.69 10.54 -9.64
C ALA A 20 -4.36 10.61 -8.86
N GLU A 21 -3.93 11.81 -8.48
CA GLU A 21 -2.71 12.00 -7.68
C GLU A 21 -2.84 11.46 -6.26
N ASP A 22 -3.94 11.77 -5.57
CA ASP A 22 -4.28 11.35 -4.20
C ASP A 22 -5.72 11.76 -3.91
N HIS A 23 -6.46 10.97 -3.15
CA HIS A 23 -7.81 11.31 -2.68
C HIS A 23 -8.10 10.62 -1.35
N ILE A 24 -9.17 11.05 -0.67
CA ILE A 24 -9.68 10.33 0.50
C ILE A 24 -10.11 8.93 0.04
N PRO A 25 -9.58 7.84 0.60
CA PRO A 25 -9.97 6.50 0.17
C PRO A 25 -11.48 6.26 0.26
N GLY A 26 -12.03 5.60 -0.76
CA GLY A 26 -13.47 5.39 -0.90
C GLY A 26 -14.25 6.59 -1.47
N ALA A 27 -13.60 7.74 -1.70
CA ALA A 27 -14.22 8.83 -2.45
C ALA A 27 -14.42 8.48 -3.92
N ILE A 28 -15.45 9.05 -4.55
CA ILE A 28 -15.61 9.06 -6.00
C ILE A 28 -15.34 10.46 -6.54
N ASN A 29 -14.78 10.54 -7.75
CA ASN A 29 -14.55 11.82 -8.40
C ASN A 29 -15.78 12.27 -9.17
N LEU A 30 -16.43 13.34 -8.70
CA LEU A 30 -17.50 14.03 -9.43
C LEU A 30 -17.06 15.49 -9.65
N PRO A 31 -16.17 15.73 -10.63
CA PRO A 31 -15.56 17.02 -10.85
C PRO A 31 -16.61 18.09 -11.16
N VAL A 32 -16.48 19.27 -10.56
CA VAL A 32 -17.26 20.45 -11.04
C VAL A 32 -16.66 21.04 -12.32
N VAL A 33 -15.39 20.77 -12.56
CA VAL A 33 -14.68 21.09 -13.80
C VAL A 33 -13.74 19.94 -14.14
N ASN A 34 -13.75 19.50 -15.39
CA ASN A 34 -12.77 18.54 -15.90
C ASN A 34 -11.38 19.18 -16.08
N ASP A 35 -10.36 18.41 -16.47
CA ASP A 35 -8.98 18.94 -16.56
C ASP A 35 -8.83 20.06 -17.60
N GLN A 36 -9.54 19.97 -18.74
CA GLN A 36 -9.52 21.01 -19.78
C GLN A 36 -10.23 22.29 -19.30
N GLU A 37 -11.43 22.14 -18.74
CA GLU A 37 -12.22 23.24 -18.16
C GLU A 37 -11.47 23.91 -17.01
N PHE A 38 -10.77 23.13 -16.17
CA PHE A 38 -9.94 23.64 -15.09
C PHE A 38 -8.78 24.49 -15.62
N ALA A 39 -8.11 24.05 -16.69
CA ALA A 39 -7.03 24.81 -17.33
C ALA A 39 -7.55 26.11 -17.97
N GLU A 40 -8.70 26.08 -18.64
CA GLU A 40 -9.33 27.24 -19.26
C GLU A 40 -9.73 28.29 -18.22
N VAL A 41 -10.45 27.88 -17.17
CA VAL A 41 -10.84 28.76 -16.06
C VAL A 41 -9.60 29.33 -15.37
N GLY A 42 -8.57 28.51 -15.15
CA GLY A 42 -7.31 28.96 -14.54
C GLY A 42 -6.56 29.98 -15.39
N THR A 43 -6.58 29.82 -16.72
CA THR A 43 -5.96 30.75 -17.67
C THR A 43 -6.71 32.08 -17.68
N LEU A 44 -8.03 32.03 -17.85
CA LEU A 44 -8.87 33.23 -17.89
C LEU A 44 -8.82 34.01 -16.57
N HIS A 45 -8.75 33.31 -15.42
CA HIS A 45 -8.68 33.96 -14.11
C HIS A 45 -7.45 34.87 -13.95
N ARG A 46 -6.37 34.65 -14.72
CA ARG A 46 -5.18 35.52 -14.66
C ARG A 46 -5.42 36.88 -15.31
N THR A 47 -6.30 36.96 -16.30
CA THR A 47 -6.56 38.17 -17.08
C THR A 47 -7.90 38.82 -16.73
N ASP A 48 -8.94 38.02 -16.52
CA ASP A 48 -10.29 38.46 -16.17
C ASP A 48 -10.91 37.50 -15.12
N PRO A 49 -10.82 37.85 -13.83
CA PRO A 49 -11.38 37.03 -12.76
C PRO A 49 -12.90 36.86 -12.83
N LEU A 50 -13.65 37.90 -13.25
CA LEU A 50 -15.12 37.82 -13.27
C LEU A 50 -15.58 36.86 -14.37
N ALA A 51 -15.02 36.99 -15.57
CA ALA A 51 -15.32 36.09 -16.67
C ALA A 51 -14.93 34.64 -16.33
N ALA A 52 -13.80 34.42 -15.65
CA ALA A 52 -13.41 33.10 -15.16
C ALA A 52 -14.41 32.51 -14.16
N TYR A 53 -14.96 33.32 -13.25
CA TYR A 53 -15.99 32.86 -12.32
C TYR A 53 -17.31 32.53 -13.02
N GLN A 54 -17.73 33.33 -13.99
CA GLN A 54 -18.92 33.05 -14.79
C GLN A 54 -18.76 31.75 -15.59
N LEU A 55 -17.61 31.58 -16.25
CA LEU A 55 -17.28 30.38 -17.01
C LEU A 55 -17.25 29.14 -16.10
N GLY A 56 -16.55 29.22 -14.96
CA GLY A 56 -16.46 28.13 -14.00
C GLY A 56 -17.81 27.76 -13.38
N ALA A 57 -18.69 28.73 -13.13
CA ALA A 57 -20.04 28.48 -12.65
C ALA A 57 -20.87 27.73 -13.70
N ARG A 58 -20.79 28.13 -14.98
CA ARG A 58 -21.45 27.44 -16.09
C ARG A 58 -21.01 25.98 -16.20
N TYR A 59 -19.70 25.73 -16.20
CA TYR A 59 -19.17 24.35 -16.23
C TYR A 59 -19.62 23.55 -15.01
N SER A 60 -19.54 24.14 -13.81
CA SER A 60 -19.97 23.48 -12.56
C SER A 60 -21.42 23.03 -12.62
N LEU A 61 -22.34 23.88 -13.08
CA LEU A 61 -23.76 23.55 -13.17
C LEU A 61 -24.02 22.44 -14.19
N ASN A 62 -23.38 22.49 -15.36
CA ASN A 62 -23.52 21.47 -16.40
C ASN A 62 -23.01 20.11 -15.91
N ASN A 63 -21.81 20.08 -15.31
CA ASN A 63 -21.20 18.84 -14.82
C ASN A 63 -21.99 18.24 -13.65
N ILE A 64 -22.44 19.06 -12.69
CA ILE A 64 -23.25 18.60 -11.57
C ILE A 64 -24.58 18.01 -12.07
N SER A 65 -25.25 18.68 -13.01
CA SER A 65 -26.49 18.17 -13.62
C SER A 65 -26.31 16.76 -14.19
N ARG A 66 -25.24 16.54 -14.97
CA ARG A 66 -24.89 15.22 -15.50
C ARG A 66 -24.63 14.21 -14.38
N HIS A 67 -23.80 14.56 -13.40
CA HIS A 67 -23.44 13.65 -12.31
C HIS A 67 -24.63 13.27 -11.41
N ILE A 68 -25.62 14.16 -11.24
CA ILE A 68 -26.85 13.82 -10.52
C ILE A 68 -27.59 12.69 -11.24
N GLY A 69 -27.77 12.82 -12.55
CA GLY A 69 -28.42 11.79 -13.36
C GLY A 69 -27.69 10.44 -13.34
N GLU A 70 -26.36 10.47 -13.38
CA GLU A 70 -25.52 9.27 -13.46
C GLU A 70 -25.31 8.58 -12.09
N HIS A 71 -25.11 9.35 -11.02
CA HIS A 71 -24.59 8.82 -9.75
C HIS A 71 -25.53 8.96 -8.55
N LEU A 72 -26.56 9.80 -8.63
CA LEU A 72 -27.43 10.12 -7.49
C LEU A 72 -28.88 9.72 -7.69
N ALA A 73 -29.31 9.37 -8.90
CA ALA A 73 -30.71 9.09 -9.25
C ALA A 73 -31.39 8.05 -8.35
N ASN A 74 -30.66 7.03 -7.89
CA ASN A 74 -31.20 5.92 -7.08
C ASN A 74 -30.72 5.94 -5.62
N ARG A 75 -30.18 7.06 -5.14
CA ARG A 75 -29.59 7.11 -3.80
C ARG A 75 -30.64 7.34 -2.72
N PRO A 76 -30.56 6.68 -1.55
CA PRO A 76 -31.54 6.87 -0.48
C PRO A 76 -31.62 8.31 0.00
N ALA A 77 -32.85 8.83 0.19
CA ALA A 77 -33.08 10.23 0.57
C ALA A 77 -32.35 10.69 1.85
N LYS A 78 -32.03 9.76 2.77
CA LYS A 78 -31.33 10.06 4.04
C LYS A 78 -29.82 9.83 3.98
N SER A 79 -29.24 9.60 2.80
CA SER A 79 -27.81 9.37 2.67
C SER A 79 -26.99 10.52 3.22
N LYS A 80 -25.95 10.18 3.99
CA LYS A 80 -24.95 11.09 4.53
C LYS A 80 -23.81 11.25 3.54
N ILE A 81 -23.64 12.45 2.99
CA ILE A 81 -22.69 12.72 1.91
C ILE A 81 -21.63 13.71 2.39
N LEU A 82 -20.36 13.37 2.27
CA LEU A 82 -19.25 14.30 2.44
C LEU A 82 -18.80 14.85 1.09
N VAL A 83 -18.67 16.16 0.96
CA VAL A 83 -18.10 16.79 -0.24
C VAL A 83 -16.84 17.55 0.12
N TYR A 84 -15.81 17.43 -0.73
CA TYR A 84 -14.62 18.25 -0.61
C TYR A 84 -14.10 18.70 -1.96
N CYS A 85 -13.27 19.74 -1.93
CA CYS A 85 -12.43 20.14 -3.05
C CYS A 85 -11.04 20.45 -2.51
N PHE A 86 -10.16 21.08 -3.30
CA PHE A 86 -8.77 21.33 -2.89
C PHE A 86 -8.62 22.08 -1.55
N ARG A 87 -9.43 23.12 -1.30
CA ARG A 87 -9.39 23.96 -0.07
C ARG A 87 -10.74 24.12 0.65
N GLY A 88 -11.75 23.33 0.28
CA GLY A 88 -13.11 23.46 0.84
C GLY A 88 -13.85 24.74 0.41
N GLY A 89 -13.39 25.36 -0.69
CA GLY A 89 -13.92 26.63 -1.22
C GLY A 89 -15.11 26.45 -2.16
N LYS A 90 -15.16 27.31 -3.20
CA LYS A 90 -16.29 27.44 -4.15
C LYS A 90 -16.71 26.11 -4.79
N ARG A 91 -15.77 25.32 -5.31
CA ARG A 91 -16.04 24.03 -5.98
C ARG A 91 -16.89 23.07 -5.12
N SER A 92 -16.47 22.82 -3.87
CA SER A 92 -17.23 22.00 -2.93
C SER A 92 -18.50 22.67 -2.41
N LYS A 93 -18.57 24.02 -2.43
CA LYS A 93 -19.78 24.75 -2.02
C LYS A 93 -20.92 24.53 -3.03
N VAL A 94 -20.64 24.60 -4.33
CA VAL A 94 -21.68 24.40 -5.35
C VAL A 94 -22.30 23.01 -5.22
N TRP A 95 -21.48 21.96 -5.07
CA TRP A 95 -21.98 20.61 -4.79
C TRP A 95 -22.80 20.53 -3.50
N PHE A 96 -22.30 21.13 -2.41
CA PHE A 96 -23.01 21.15 -1.13
C PHE A 96 -24.40 21.78 -1.26
N ASP A 97 -24.48 22.98 -1.86
CA ASP A 97 -25.73 23.72 -1.99
C ASP A 97 -26.76 22.92 -2.80
N VAL A 98 -26.32 22.24 -3.88
CA VAL A 98 -27.20 21.41 -4.72
C VAL A 98 -27.69 20.16 -3.97
N LEU A 99 -26.80 19.43 -3.29
CA LEU A 99 -27.17 18.23 -2.56
C LEU A 99 -28.07 18.54 -1.35
N ASP A 100 -27.83 19.66 -0.66
CA ASP A 100 -28.67 20.16 0.43
C ASP A 100 -30.06 20.55 -0.10
N THR A 101 -30.12 21.22 -1.25
CA THR A 101 -31.39 21.54 -1.93
C THR A 101 -32.19 20.30 -2.32
N ILE A 102 -31.53 19.21 -2.71
CA ILE A 102 -32.17 17.91 -3.00
C ILE A 102 -32.71 17.25 -1.71
N GLY A 103 -32.12 17.57 -0.55
CA GLY A 103 -32.53 17.06 0.77
C GLY A 103 -31.63 15.98 1.37
N TYR A 104 -30.42 15.78 0.83
CA TYR A 104 -29.44 14.86 1.44
C TYR A 104 -28.85 15.43 2.74
N ARG A 105 -28.27 14.58 3.58
CA ARG A 105 -27.50 15.03 4.76
C ARG A 105 -26.07 15.31 4.33
N VAL A 106 -25.76 16.55 4.00
CA VAL A 106 -24.48 16.91 3.39
C VAL A 106 -23.55 17.55 4.40
N GLU A 107 -22.28 17.17 4.37
CA GLU A 107 -21.22 17.85 5.08
C GLU A 107 -20.12 18.27 4.11
N LYS A 108 -19.40 19.33 4.45
CA LYS A 108 -18.20 19.75 3.74
C LYS A 108 -16.96 19.47 4.56
N LEU A 109 -15.92 18.93 3.92
CA LEU A 109 -14.60 18.89 4.55
C LEU A 109 -14.03 20.30 4.67
N LYS A 110 -14.01 20.84 5.89
CA LYS A 110 -13.44 22.15 6.18
C LYS A 110 -11.96 22.19 5.76
N GLY A 111 -11.60 23.18 4.96
CA GLY A 111 -10.25 23.31 4.41
C GLY A 111 -9.86 22.29 3.33
N GLY A 112 -10.79 21.40 2.94
CA GLY A 112 -10.67 20.51 1.79
C GLY A 112 -9.54 19.48 1.85
N TRP A 113 -9.16 18.97 0.68
CA TRP A 113 -8.09 17.99 0.51
C TRP A 113 -6.77 18.44 1.15
N LYS A 114 -6.44 19.75 1.11
CA LYS A 114 -5.22 20.26 1.76
C LYS A 114 -5.18 19.99 3.27
N THR A 115 -6.33 20.07 3.94
CA THR A 115 -6.44 19.78 5.38
C THR A 115 -6.37 18.29 5.64
N TYR A 116 -7.06 17.49 4.81
CA TYR A 116 -6.90 16.03 4.83
C TYR A 116 -5.45 15.60 4.67
N ARG A 117 -4.73 16.14 3.67
CA ARG A 117 -3.33 15.79 3.42
C ARG A 117 -2.42 16.11 4.60
N ARG A 118 -2.63 17.27 5.25
CA ARG A 118 -1.91 17.62 6.48
C ARG A 118 -2.22 16.61 7.59
N TRP A 119 -3.50 16.29 7.77
CA TRP A 119 -3.95 15.32 8.76
C TRP A 119 -3.31 13.94 8.53
N VAL A 120 -3.27 13.42 7.29
CA VAL A 120 -2.61 12.14 7.00
C VAL A 120 -1.13 12.18 7.38
N ASN A 121 -0.41 13.25 7.02
CA ASN A 121 1.00 13.39 7.36
C ASN A 121 1.22 13.41 8.89
N GLU A 122 0.40 14.15 9.63
CA GLU A 122 0.46 14.20 11.10
C GLU A 122 0.15 12.84 11.72
N GLN A 123 -0.88 12.15 11.23
CA GLN A 123 -1.24 10.82 11.74
C GLN A 123 -0.16 9.78 11.46
N LEU A 124 0.54 9.81 10.32
CA LEU A 124 1.59 8.84 10.02
C LEU A 124 2.83 9.00 10.91
N LEU A 125 2.98 10.10 11.65
CA LEU A 125 4.02 10.22 12.67
C LEU A 125 3.73 9.37 13.92
N GLU A 126 2.46 9.13 14.23
CA GLU A 126 2.02 8.49 15.48
C GLU A 126 1.28 7.17 15.28
N ALA A 127 0.38 7.06 14.30
CA ALA A 127 -0.49 5.90 14.14
C ALA A 127 0.29 4.57 14.04
N PRO A 128 1.40 4.46 13.28
CA PRO A 128 2.17 3.22 13.24
C PRO A 128 2.78 2.81 14.58
N THR A 129 3.06 3.76 15.49
CA THR A 129 3.71 3.44 16.77
C THR A 129 2.77 2.79 17.78
N ARG A 130 1.47 2.73 17.48
CA ARG A 130 0.44 2.15 18.34
C ARG A 130 0.32 0.63 18.20
N PHE A 131 1.02 0.04 17.24
CA PHE A 131 0.93 -1.39 16.93
C PHE A 131 2.20 -2.12 17.33
N ASN A 132 2.01 -3.35 17.82
CA ASN A 132 3.09 -4.32 17.93
C ASN A 132 3.17 -5.09 16.61
N TYR A 133 4.35 -5.14 15.98
CA TYR A 133 4.51 -5.85 14.73
C TYR A 133 5.04 -7.27 14.95
N ILE A 134 4.74 -8.17 14.03
CA ILE A 134 5.45 -9.43 13.85
C ILE A 134 5.98 -9.42 12.41
N VAL A 135 7.30 -9.36 12.29
CA VAL A 135 7.97 -9.13 11.01
C VAL A 135 8.38 -10.44 10.37
N LEU A 136 7.87 -10.72 9.17
CA LEU A 136 8.32 -11.83 8.34
C LEU A 136 9.52 -11.41 7.51
N SER A 137 10.63 -12.12 7.62
CA SER A 137 11.88 -11.77 6.98
C SER A 137 12.46 -12.97 6.27
N GLY A 138 12.72 -12.88 4.97
CA GLY A 138 13.28 -13.97 4.20
C GLY A 138 13.67 -13.55 2.78
N PRO A 139 14.47 -14.37 2.08
CA PRO A 139 15.02 -14.04 0.77
C PRO A 139 13.94 -13.92 -0.32
N THR A 140 14.32 -13.48 -1.52
CA THR A 140 13.39 -13.33 -2.64
C THR A 140 12.70 -14.65 -2.98
N GLY A 141 11.39 -14.62 -3.19
CA GLY A 141 10.64 -15.82 -3.58
C GLY A 141 10.41 -16.83 -2.46
N CYS A 142 10.73 -16.54 -1.18
CA CYS A 142 10.43 -17.47 -0.09
C CYS A 142 8.96 -17.51 0.34
N GLY A 143 8.05 -16.82 -0.37
CA GLY A 143 6.61 -16.90 -0.11
C GLY A 143 6.06 -16.01 1.00
N LYS A 144 6.80 -14.99 1.48
CA LYS A 144 6.33 -14.05 2.53
C LYS A 144 4.96 -13.46 2.21
N THR A 145 4.79 -12.90 1.01
CA THR A 145 3.52 -12.28 0.58
C THR A 145 2.37 -13.28 0.59
N ARG A 146 2.59 -14.52 0.13
CA ARG A 146 1.58 -15.59 0.20
C ARG A 146 1.29 -16.04 1.64
N LEU A 147 2.31 -16.08 2.49
CA LEU A 147 2.13 -16.38 3.91
C LEU A 147 1.34 -15.27 4.62
N LEU A 148 1.58 -13.99 4.28
CA LEU A 148 0.77 -12.87 4.75
C LEU A 148 -0.70 -13.03 4.31
N GLN A 149 -0.96 -13.40 3.06
CA GLN A 149 -2.32 -13.68 2.59
C GLN A 149 -2.98 -14.84 3.36
N ALA A 150 -2.23 -15.93 3.61
CA ALA A 150 -2.71 -17.06 4.40
C ALA A 150 -2.96 -16.69 5.88
N LEU A 151 -2.17 -15.77 6.44
CA LEU A 151 -2.38 -15.20 7.79
C LEU A 151 -3.65 -14.36 7.84
N ASP A 152 -3.91 -13.53 6.83
CA ASP A 152 -5.13 -12.72 6.71
C ASP A 152 -6.37 -13.63 6.59
N GLU A 153 -6.31 -14.66 5.73
CA GLU A 153 -7.36 -15.68 5.61
C GLU A 153 -7.58 -16.45 6.92
N ALA A 154 -6.49 -16.71 7.66
CA ALA A 154 -6.58 -17.32 8.96
C ALA A 154 -7.15 -16.37 10.03
N GLY A 155 -7.35 -15.08 9.77
CA GLY A 155 -7.94 -14.09 10.68
C GLY A 155 -6.93 -13.21 11.44
N ALA A 156 -5.66 -13.18 11.02
CA ALA A 156 -4.65 -12.29 11.56
C ALA A 156 -4.86 -10.83 11.10
N GLN A 157 -4.20 -9.88 11.77
CA GLN A 157 -4.08 -8.52 11.22
C GLN A 157 -2.86 -8.45 10.32
N VAL A 158 -3.06 -8.18 9.03
CA VAL A 158 -1.99 -8.22 8.03
C VAL A 158 -1.83 -6.89 7.33
N LEU A 159 -0.62 -6.35 7.37
CA LEU A 159 -0.22 -5.15 6.66
C LEU A 159 0.67 -5.52 5.47
N ASP A 160 0.02 -5.76 4.32
CA ASP A 160 0.67 -6.01 3.04
C ASP A 160 1.13 -4.68 2.40
N LEU A 161 2.39 -4.33 2.64
CA LEU A 161 2.98 -3.07 2.16
C LEU A 161 3.23 -3.09 0.66
N GLU A 162 3.69 -4.21 0.10
CA GLU A 162 3.83 -4.40 -1.35
C GLU A 162 2.48 -4.28 -2.07
N GLY A 163 1.41 -4.80 -1.46
CA GLY A 163 0.03 -4.68 -1.94
C GLY A 163 -0.45 -3.23 -1.99
N ILE A 164 -0.23 -2.46 -0.92
CA ILE A 164 -0.55 -1.01 -0.89
C ILE A 164 0.29 -0.24 -1.91
N ALA A 165 1.57 -0.59 -2.05
CA ALA A 165 2.50 0.05 -2.99
C ALA A 165 2.31 -0.43 -4.45
N VAL A 166 1.48 -1.45 -4.69
CA VAL A 166 1.29 -2.11 -5.99
C VAL A 166 2.64 -2.46 -6.63
N HIS A 167 3.55 -3.00 -5.83
CA HIS A 167 4.93 -3.23 -6.24
C HIS A 167 5.63 -4.26 -5.35
N ARG A 168 6.30 -5.25 -5.96
CA ARG A 168 6.93 -6.40 -5.29
C ARG A 168 8.35 -6.16 -4.76
N GLY A 169 8.58 -5.02 -4.08
CA GLY A 169 9.81 -4.75 -3.29
C GLY A 169 11.18 -4.83 -4.00
N SER A 170 11.25 -5.05 -5.32
CA SER A 170 12.46 -5.42 -6.05
C SER A 170 12.63 -4.62 -7.35
N MET A 171 13.82 -4.67 -7.95
CA MET A 171 14.11 -3.96 -9.21
C MET A 171 13.14 -4.34 -10.34
N ILE A 172 12.68 -5.59 -10.36
CA ILE A 172 11.74 -6.11 -11.35
C ILE A 172 10.29 -6.11 -10.84
N GLY A 173 10.02 -5.49 -9.68
CA GLY A 173 8.79 -5.65 -8.91
C GLY A 173 7.57 -4.85 -9.41
N ALA A 174 7.70 -4.06 -10.48
CA ALA A 174 6.57 -3.35 -11.07
C ALA A 174 5.52 -4.33 -11.62
N VAL A 175 4.25 -4.14 -11.26
CA VAL A 175 3.15 -5.02 -11.67
C VAL A 175 2.61 -4.58 -13.04
N PRO A 176 2.63 -5.45 -14.07
CA PRO A 176 2.10 -5.09 -15.39
C PRO A 176 0.64 -4.64 -15.35
N GLY A 177 0.35 -3.56 -16.07
CA GLY A 177 -1.01 -3.00 -16.17
C GLY A 177 -1.54 -2.31 -14.90
N LYS A 178 -0.75 -2.26 -13.81
CA LYS A 178 -1.15 -1.59 -12.58
C LYS A 178 -0.15 -0.48 -12.21
N PRO A 179 -0.52 0.80 -12.29
CA PRO A 179 0.38 1.87 -11.89
C PRO A 179 0.61 1.83 -10.38
N GLN A 180 1.86 2.02 -9.97
CA GLN A 180 2.19 2.25 -8.57
C GLN A 180 1.57 3.60 -8.11
N PRO A 181 0.93 3.67 -6.93
CA PRO A 181 0.42 4.93 -6.40
C PRO A 181 1.52 5.98 -6.20
N THR A 182 1.12 7.25 -6.20
CA THR A 182 1.99 8.32 -5.73
C THR A 182 2.29 8.14 -4.23
N GLN A 183 3.32 8.82 -3.72
CA GLN A 183 3.60 8.82 -2.28
C GLN A 183 2.38 9.26 -1.45
N LYS A 184 1.64 10.28 -1.91
CA LYS A 184 0.48 10.80 -1.18
C LYS A 184 -0.63 9.76 -1.09
N MET A 185 -0.89 9.06 -2.20
CA MET A 185 -1.89 8.01 -2.25
C MET A 185 -1.48 6.79 -1.43
N PHE A 186 -0.20 6.38 -1.48
CA PHE A 186 0.34 5.34 -0.61
C PHE A 186 0.14 5.67 0.87
N ASP A 187 0.47 6.91 1.28
CA ASP A 187 0.29 7.37 2.66
C ASP A 187 -1.20 7.33 3.09
N SER A 188 -2.11 7.75 2.20
CA SER A 188 -3.56 7.72 2.44
C SER A 188 -4.07 6.29 2.66
N LEU A 189 -3.66 5.35 1.80
CA LEU A 189 -4.05 3.94 1.87
C LEU A 189 -3.42 3.24 3.08
N LEU A 190 -2.15 3.54 3.40
CA LEU A 190 -1.48 3.01 4.58
C LEU A 190 -2.21 3.44 5.85
N LEU A 191 -2.56 4.72 5.97
CA LEU A 191 -3.27 5.21 7.14
C LEU A 191 -4.68 4.61 7.26
N GLN A 192 -5.38 4.45 6.14
CA GLN A 192 -6.67 3.74 6.13
C GLN A 192 -6.49 2.32 6.65
N ARG A 193 -5.53 1.57 6.11
CA ARG A 193 -5.30 0.17 6.52
C ARG A 193 -4.99 0.05 8.01
N LEU A 194 -4.13 0.94 8.53
CA LEU A 194 -3.84 0.99 9.96
C LEU A 194 -5.07 1.31 10.82
N SER A 195 -6.01 2.12 10.32
CA SER A 195 -7.24 2.47 11.05
C SER A 195 -8.24 1.32 11.22
N GLU A 196 -8.06 0.25 10.45
CA GLU A 196 -8.89 -0.96 10.48
C GLU A 196 -8.41 -1.99 11.50
N PHE A 197 -7.20 -1.79 12.05
CA PHE A 197 -6.62 -2.69 13.03
C PHE A 197 -7.02 -2.35 14.46
N ASP A 198 -7.16 -3.41 15.26
CA ASP A 198 -7.20 -3.38 16.71
C ASP A 198 -5.77 -3.27 17.25
N PRO A 199 -5.42 -2.17 17.95
CA PRO A 199 -4.09 -1.97 18.53
C PRO A 199 -3.71 -2.98 19.63
N SER A 200 -4.68 -3.70 20.21
CA SER A 200 -4.42 -4.72 21.22
C SER A 200 -3.90 -6.03 20.63
N ARG A 201 -3.98 -6.20 19.31
CA ARG A 201 -3.54 -7.38 18.57
C ARG A 201 -2.29 -7.07 17.76
N PRO A 202 -1.36 -8.02 17.60
CA PRO A 202 -0.20 -7.80 16.76
C PRO A 202 -0.59 -7.64 15.28
N VAL A 203 0.28 -6.99 14.51
CA VAL A 203 0.15 -6.79 13.06
C VAL A 203 1.30 -7.50 12.35
N TRP A 204 0.97 -8.48 11.51
CA TRP A 204 1.94 -9.16 10.65
C TRP A 204 2.31 -8.28 9.47
N VAL A 205 3.59 -8.18 9.20
CA VAL A 205 4.16 -7.35 8.13
C VAL A 205 5.41 -8.01 7.59
N GLU A 206 5.75 -7.79 6.32
CA GLU A 206 7.01 -8.25 5.77
C GLU A 206 8.15 -7.24 6.01
N ALA A 207 9.37 -7.77 6.09
CA ALA A 207 10.57 -6.96 6.26
C ALA A 207 10.88 -6.21 4.95
N GLU A 208 10.33 -5.01 4.83
CA GLU A 208 10.62 -4.13 3.71
C GLU A 208 11.81 -3.20 3.94
N SER A 209 12.42 -2.78 2.84
CA SER A 209 13.37 -1.68 2.86
C SER A 209 12.66 -0.35 3.12
N LYS A 210 13.39 0.75 3.32
CA LYS A 210 12.77 2.09 3.44
C LYS A 210 11.90 2.46 2.23
N LYS A 211 12.18 1.89 1.05
CA LYS A 211 11.47 2.13 -0.19
C LYS A 211 10.87 0.86 -0.77
N ILE A 212 9.70 1.00 -1.38
CA ILE A 212 9.05 -0.03 -2.19
C ILE A 212 8.80 0.60 -3.57
N GLY A 213 9.64 0.30 -4.55
CA GLY A 213 9.64 1.03 -5.81
C GLY A 213 9.90 2.53 -5.58
N GLN A 214 8.93 3.37 -5.94
CA GLN A 214 9.01 4.83 -5.82
C GLN A 214 8.46 5.41 -4.52
N VAL A 215 7.75 4.61 -3.72
CA VAL A 215 7.16 5.08 -2.45
C VAL A 215 8.05 4.72 -1.26
N GLN A 216 7.93 5.50 -0.19
CA GLN A 216 8.69 5.33 1.05
C GLN A 216 7.76 5.00 2.21
N ILE A 217 8.22 4.09 3.06
CA ILE A 217 7.55 3.75 4.32
C ILE A 217 7.83 4.86 5.35
N PRO A 218 6.84 5.29 6.14
CA PRO A 218 7.05 6.25 7.24
C PRO A 218 8.13 5.78 8.22
N GLU A 219 8.99 6.70 8.65
CA GLU A 219 10.09 6.36 9.57
C GLU A 219 9.57 5.84 10.92
N SER A 220 8.45 6.38 11.42
CA SER A 220 7.75 5.91 12.61
C SER A 220 7.44 4.40 12.55
N MET A 221 7.00 3.92 11.40
CA MET A 221 6.70 2.51 11.15
C MET A 221 7.98 1.68 11.04
N LEU A 222 8.99 2.15 10.29
CA LEU A 222 10.27 1.46 10.15
C LEU A 222 10.96 1.22 11.49
N VAL A 223 10.93 2.21 12.38
CA VAL A 223 11.49 2.08 13.74
C VAL A 223 10.72 1.02 14.54
N GLY A 224 9.39 1.01 14.45
CA GLY A 224 8.56 -0.01 15.10
C GLY A 224 8.85 -1.42 14.60
N MET A 225 8.88 -1.61 13.27
CA MET A 225 9.18 -2.90 12.65
C MET A 225 10.56 -3.44 13.06
N ARG A 226 11.60 -2.61 13.00
CA ARG A 226 12.99 -3.03 13.33
C ARG A 226 13.20 -3.45 14.79
N ARG A 227 12.33 -3.00 15.70
CA ARG A 227 12.37 -3.36 17.12
C ARG A 227 11.48 -4.55 17.46
N SER A 228 10.68 -5.01 16.51
CA SER A 228 9.66 -6.01 16.73
C SER A 228 10.20 -7.43 16.59
N LEU A 229 9.44 -8.40 17.09
CA LEU A 229 9.71 -9.82 16.85
C LEU A 229 9.84 -10.05 15.34
N THR A 230 10.94 -10.67 14.95
CA THR A 230 11.20 -11.04 13.56
C THR A 230 11.20 -12.56 13.44
N ILE A 231 10.58 -13.10 12.39
CA ILE A 231 10.55 -14.52 12.07
C ILE A 231 11.25 -14.70 10.73
N ALA A 232 12.28 -15.54 10.73
CA ALA A 232 13.03 -15.89 9.52
C ALA A 232 12.22 -16.90 8.71
N ILE A 233 11.91 -16.57 7.46
CA ILE A 233 11.20 -17.40 6.50
C ILE A 233 12.20 -17.93 5.49
N GLU A 234 12.20 -19.23 5.30
CA GLU A 234 12.97 -19.90 4.27
C GLU A 234 12.06 -20.79 3.42
N ALA A 235 12.49 -21.07 2.20
CA ALA A 235 11.83 -22.03 1.33
C ALA A 235 12.89 -22.72 0.44
N PRO A 236 12.71 -24.00 0.09
CA PRO A 236 13.59 -24.68 -0.86
C PRO A 236 13.67 -23.93 -2.20
N MET A 237 14.86 -23.88 -2.81
CA MET A 237 15.05 -23.19 -4.10
C MET A 237 14.03 -23.59 -5.19
N PRO A 238 13.66 -24.88 -5.36
CA PRO A 238 12.65 -25.26 -6.35
C PRO A 238 11.29 -24.58 -6.13
N GLN A 239 10.85 -24.46 -4.88
CA GLN A 239 9.61 -23.76 -4.52
C GLN A 239 9.70 -22.26 -4.84
N ARG A 240 10.85 -21.64 -4.55
CA ARG A 240 11.11 -20.23 -4.84
C ARG A 240 11.09 -19.95 -6.33
N VAL A 241 11.72 -20.80 -7.13
CA VAL A 241 11.73 -20.69 -8.60
C VAL A 241 10.32 -20.85 -9.16
N GLN A 242 9.56 -21.84 -8.68
CA GLN A 242 8.17 -22.01 -9.08
C GLN A 242 7.33 -20.76 -8.76
N LEU A 243 7.46 -20.22 -7.55
CA LEU A 243 6.77 -18.99 -7.16
C LEU A 243 7.09 -17.82 -8.08
N LEU A 244 8.38 -17.61 -8.41
CA LEU A 244 8.80 -16.52 -9.30
C LEU A 244 8.22 -16.69 -10.71
N ARG A 245 8.15 -17.92 -11.23
CA ARG A 245 7.52 -18.19 -12.53
C ARG A 245 6.04 -17.83 -12.54
N GLU A 246 5.34 -18.12 -11.46
CA GLU A 246 3.92 -17.75 -11.30
C GLU A 246 3.76 -16.22 -11.19
N ASP A 247 4.53 -15.58 -10.33
CA ASP A 247 4.43 -14.15 -10.02
C ASP A 247 4.92 -13.23 -11.14
N TYR A 248 5.86 -13.72 -11.93
CA TYR A 248 6.51 -13.01 -13.03
C TYR A 248 6.28 -13.69 -14.38
N ARG A 249 5.10 -14.30 -14.58
CA ARG A 249 4.72 -14.97 -15.83
C ARG A 249 4.98 -14.14 -17.09
N HIS A 250 4.84 -12.81 -17.02
CA HIS A 250 5.14 -11.91 -18.13
C HIS A 250 6.61 -11.93 -18.57
N PHE A 251 7.56 -12.21 -17.66
CA PHE A 251 8.97 -12.46 -18.02
C PHE A 251 9.22 -13.87 -18.54
N GLU A 252 8.32 -14.82 -18.27
CA GLU A 252 8.37 -16.13 -18.90
C GLU A 252 7.88 -16.08 -20.36
N GLU A 253 6.90 -15.22 -20.62
CA GLU A 253 6.38 -14.91 -21.95
C GLU A 253 7.38 -14.08 -22.78
N ASP A 254 7.98 -13.04 -22.18
CA ASP A 254 9.01 -12.18 -22.76
C ASP A 254 10.29 -12.09 -21.88
N PRO A 255 11.22 -13.06 -22.01
CA PRO A 255 12.48 -13.07 -21.27
C PRO A 255 13.42 -11.90 -21.61
N MET A 256 13.30 -11.32 -22.80
CA MET A 256 14.18 -10.23 -23.21
C MET A 256 13.83 -8.95 -22.43
N SER A 257 12.54 -8.72 -22.16
CA SER A 257 12.12 -7.61 -21.28
C SER A 257 12.67 -7.73 -19.86
N LEU A 258 12.87 -8.95 -19.35
CA LEU A 258 13.55 -9.18 -18.07
C LEU A 258 15.02 -8.76 -18.17
N LEU A 259 15.74 -9.24 -19.19
CA LEU A 259 17.16 -8.92 -19.38
C LEU A 259 17.39 -7.41 -19.53
N ASP A 260 16.51 -6.71 -20.24
CA ASP A 260 16.57 -5.25 -20.37
C ASP A 260 16.50 -4.54 -19.00
N ARG A 261 15.65 -5.03 -18.09
CA ARG A 261 15.57 -4.52 -16.72
C ARG A 261 16.81 -4.88 -15.89
N LEU A 262 17.37 -6.07 -16.11
CA LEU A 262 18.55 -6.54 -15.39
C LEU A 262 19.85 -5.86 -15.85
N ARG A 263 19.88 -5.16 -17.00
CA ARG A 263 21.08 -4.45 -17.48
C ARG A 263 21.71 -3.52 -16.44
N PHE A 264 20.91 -2.88 -15.60
CA PHE A 264 21.39 -2.02 -14.51
C PHE A 264 22.15 -2.78 -13.41
N LEU A 265 22.01 -4.10 -13.34
CA LEU A 265 22.72 -4.97 -12.41
C LEU A 265 24.08 -5.44 -12.93
N ARG A 266 24.40 -5.22 -14.21
CA ARG A 266 25.69 -5.66 -14.79
C ARG A 266 26.92 -5.19 -13.99
N PRO A 267 26.97 -3.98 -13.40
CA PRO A 267 28.10 -3.58 -12.54
C PRO A 267 28.15 -4.30 -11.18
N LEU A 268 27.08 -4.99 -10.78
CA LEU A 268 26.92 -5.63 -9.48
C LEU A 268 27.14 -7.15 -9.52
N VAL A 269 27.32 -7.73 -10.71
CA VAL A 269 27.61 -9.15 -10.96
C VAL A 269 28.82 -9.29 -11.89
N SER A 270 29.43 -10.46 -11.96
CA SER A 270 30.53 -10.69 -12.90
C SER A 270 30.03 -10.64 -14.34
N GLY A 271 30.90 -10.24 -15.27
CA GLY A 271 30.57 -10.21 -16.70
C GLY A 271 30.16 -11.59 -17.24
N GLU A 272 30.84 -12.65 -16.79
CA GLU A 272 30.53 -14.05 -17.11
C GLU A 272 29.14 -14.47 -16.62
N GLU A 273 28.79 -14.09 -15.39
CA GLU A 273 27.48 -14.40 -14.81
C GLU A 273 26.36 -13.73 -15.60
N PHE A 274 26.55 -12.45 -15.95
CA PHE A 274 25.58 -11.71 -16.75
C PHE A 274 25.43 -12.30 -18.16
N SER A 275 26.52 -12.67 -18.83
CA SER A 275 26.45 -13.35 -20.13
C SER A 275 25.73 -14.70 -20.04
N THR A 276 25.90 -15.43 -18.93
CA THR A 276 25.13 -16.65 -18.70
C THR A 276 23.63 -16.36 -18.58
N TRP A 277 23.25 -15.26 -17.90
CA TRP A 277 21.83 -14.85 -17.84
C TRP A 277 21.27 -14.52 -19.23
N GLU A 278 22.05 -13.84 -20.08
CA GLU A 278 21.66 -13.55 -21.46
C GLU A 278 21.42 -14.83 -22.26
N THR A 279 22.33 -15.81 -22.17
CA THR A 279 22.17 -17.13 -22.82
C THR A 279 20.93 -17.85 -22.32
N LEU A 280 20.70 -17.93 -21.00
CA LEU A 280 19.52 -18.58 -20.43
C LEU A 280 18.21 -17.90 -20.87
N GLY A 281 18.20 -16.57 -20.97
CA GLY A 281 17.04 -15.83 -21.48
C GLY A 281 16.77 -16.12 -22.96
N GLN A 282 17.82 -16.17 -23.80
CA GLN A 282 17.72 -16.50 -25.23
C GLN A 282 17.24 -17.94 -25.45
N GLU A 283 17.74 -18.89 -24.66
CA GLU A 283 17.35 -20.30 -24.68
C GLU A 283 15.98 -20.56 -24.00
N ARG A 284 15.34 -19.52 -23.45
CA ARG A 284 14.10 -19.59 -22.67
C ARG A 284 14.17 -20.55 -21.47
N ARG A 285 15.35 -20.72 -20.88
CA ARG A 285 15.59 -21.52 -19.67
C ARG A 285 15.31 -20.69 -18.40
N ILE A 286 14.06 -20.26 -18.26
CA ILE A 286 13.64 -19.23 -17.28
C ILE A 286 13.76 -19.72 -15.84
N ALA A 287 13.49 -20.99 -15.57
CA ALA A 287 13.66 -21.57 -14.24
C ALA A 287 15.12 -21.42 -13.75
N GLU A 288 16.08 -21.74 -14.61
CA GLU A 288 17.50 -21.63 -14.31
C GLU A 288 17.96 -20.18 -14.22
N LEU A 289 17.44 -19.30 -15.08
CA LEU A 289 17.69 -17.86 -15.01
C LEU A 289 17.25 -17.30 -13.65
N PHE A 290 16.05 -17.63 -13.18
CA PHE A 290 15.55 -17.17 -11.87
C PHE A 290 16.36 -17.75 -10.71
N GLU A 291 16.74 -19.02 -10.75
CA GLU A 291 17.61 -19.61 -9.73
C GLU A 291 18.95 -18.86 -9.64
N ARG A 292 19.63 -18.64 -10.78
CA ARG A 292 20.92 -17.94 -10.80
C ARG A 292 20.78 -16.48 -10.38
N LEU A 293 19.72 -15.80 -10.81
CA LEU A 293 19.43 -14.43 -10.39
C LEU A 293 19.23 -14.32 -8.87
N MET A 294 18.53 -15.28 -8.25
CA MET A 294 18.37 -15.34 -6.80
C MET A 294 19.72 -15.58 -6.10
N ARG A 295 20.48 -16.61 -6.51
CA ARG A 295 21.74 -16.98 -5.86
C ARG A 295 22.83 -15.94 -6.01
N SER A 296 23.01 -15.40 -7.21
CA SER A 296 24.14 -14.55 -7.58
C SER A 296 23.91 -13.07 -7.23
N HIS A 297 22.65 -12.65 -7.08
CA HIS A 297 22.33 -11.23 -6.83
C HIS A 297 21.37 -11.00 -5.67
N TYR A 298 20.13 -11.51 -5.75
CA TYR A 298 19.10 -11.12 -4.78
C TYR A 298 19.39 -11.63 -3.36
N ASP A 299 19.82 -12.87 -3.18
CA ASP A 299 20.07 -13.43 -1.84
C ASP A 299 21.26 -12.74 -1.15
N PRO A 300 22.42 -12.53 -1.81
CA PRO A 300 23.52 -11.75 -1.23
C PRO A 300 23.13 -10.29 -0.94
N ALA A 301 22.39 -9.64 -1.84
CA ALA A 301 21.93 -8.27 -1.65
C ALA A 301 20.96 -8.14 -0.48
N TYR A 302 19.99 -9.06 -0.40
CA TYR A 302 19.05 -9.18 0.70
C TYR A 302 19.79 -9.43 2.02
N ARG A 303 20.72 -10.39 2.06
CA ARG A 303 21.51 -10.72 3.26
C ARG A 303 22.27 -9.50 3.82
N ARG A 304 22.92 -8.73 2.96
CA ARG A 304 23.60 -7.47 3.36
C ARG A 304 22.63 -6.42 3.88
N SER A 305 21.46 -6.27 3.23
CA SER A 305 20.45 -5.29 3.62
C SER A 305 19.78 -5.66 4.95
N ILE A 306 19.42 -6.94 5.12
CA ILE A 306 18.65 -7.39 6.27
C ILE A 306 19.49 -7.34 7.55
N LEU A 307 20.77 -7.76 7.52
CA LEU A 307 21.65 -7.70 8.69
C LEU A 307 21.88 -6.28 9.21
N ARG A 308 21.77 -5.26 8.34
CA ARG A 308 21.84 -3.86 8.75
C ARG A 308 20.59 -3.39 9.49
N ASN A 309 19.42 -3.90 9.12
CA ASN A 309 18.12 -3.46 9.66
C ASN A 309 17.63 -4.36 10.81
N TYR A 310 18.02 -5.64 10.80
CA TYR A 310 17.62 -6.71 11.72
C TYR A 310 18.87 -7.54 12.05
N PRO A 311 19.79 -7.03 12.89
CA PRO A 311 21.08 -7.67 13.16
C PRO A 311 20.95 -9.04 13.84
N GLU A 312 19.86 -9.25 14.58
CA GLU A 312 19.59 -10.50 15.31
C GLU A 312 18.83 -11.55 14.48
N ILE A 313 18.69 -11.35 13.16
CA ILE A 313 17.89 -12.25 12.30
C ILE A 313 18.34 -13.73 12.38
N ASP A 314 19.61 -13.99 12.62
CA ASP A 314 20.16 -15.36 12.74
C ASP A 314 19.79 -16.05 14.05
N ARG A 315 19.29 -15.29 15.03
CA ARG A 315 18.77 -15.82 16.30
C ARG A 315 17.24 -15.86 16.33
N SER A 316 16.59 -15.31 15.30
CA SER A 316 15.14 -15.29 15.19
C SER A 316 14.57 -16.69 14.99
N PRO A 317 13.32 -16.94 15.44
CA PRO A 317 12.60 -18.16 15.08
C PRO A 317 12.59 -18.35 13.56
N GLN A 318 12.96 -19.54 13.10
CA GLN A 318 13.03 -19.88 11.68
C GLN A 318 11.88 -20.82 11.31
N ILE A 319 11.24 -20.52 10.17
CA ILE A 319 10.16 -21.30 9.60
C ILE A 319 10.53 -21.62 8.15
N VAL A 320 10.64 -22.91 7.85
CA VAL A 320 10.80 -23.41 6.48
C VAL A 320 9.41 -23.67 5.90
N LEU A 321 9.16 -23.11 4.72
CA LEU A 321 7.93 -23.29 3.95
C LEU A 321 8.22 -24.27 2.80
N ASP A 322 7.87 -25.54 3.01
CA ASP A 322 8.10 -26.61 2.03
C ASP A 322 7.11 -26.60 0.86
N ASP A 323 5.94 -25.96 1.06
CA ASP A 323 4.88 -25.80 0.08
C ASP A 323 4.38 -24.34 0.10
N LEU A 324 4.56 -23.63 -1.01
CA LEU A 324 4.16 -22.23 -1.19
C LEU A 324 2.77 -22.07 -1.83
N SER A 325 2.01 -23.17 -1.97
CA SER A 325 0.61 -23.14 -2.39
C SER A 325 -0.31 -22.66 -1.27
N VAL A 326 -1.49 -22.15 -1.64
CA VAL A 326 -2.51 -21.71 -0.66
C VAL A 326 -2.86 -22.84 0.34
N PRO A 327 -3.13 -24.08 -0.10
CA PRO A 327 -3.38 -25.19 0.83
C PRO A 327 -2.21 -25.52 1.77
N GLY A 328 -0.97 -25.36 1.31
CA GLY A 328 0.24 -25.61 2.12
C GLY A 328 0.47 -24.54 3.19
N LEU A 329 0.15 -23.28 2.88
CA LEU A 329 0.44 -22.14 3.76
C LEU A 329 -0.61 -21.91 4.85
N LEU A 330 -1.89 -22.27 4.62
CA LEU A 330 -2.95 -22.03 5.61
C LEU A 330 -2.74 -22.76 6.95
N PRO A 331 -2.30 -24.04 6.99
CA PRO A 331 -1.93 -24.70 8.24
C PRO A 331 -0.75 -24.04 8.95
N VAL A 332 0.25 -23.56 8.19
CA VAL A 332 1.40 -22.82 8.73
C VAL A 332 0.94 -21.52 9.38
N ALA A 333 0.11 -20.74 8.67
CA ALA A 333 -0.45 -19.50 9.17
C ALA A 333 -1.21 -19.71 10.50
N ARG A 334 -2.10 -20.71 10.58
CA ARG A 334 -2.83 -21.04 11.83
C ARG A 334 -1.90 -21.38 12.99
N ARG A 335 -0.83 -22.14 12.73
CA ARG A 335 0.19 -22.47 13.74
C ARG A 335 0.94 -21.23 14.22
N LEU A 336 1.35 -20.35 13.30
CA LEU A 336 2.03 -19.10 13.63
C LEU A 336 1.14 -18.18 14.45
N ARG A 337 -0.14 -18.06 14.11
CA ARG A 337 -1.10 -17.30 14.92
C ARG A 337 -1.20 -17.85 16.34
N ALA A 338 -1.39 -19.15 16.48
CA ALA A 338 -1.48 -19.79 17.80
C ALA A 338 -0.22 -19.58 18.65
N GLN A 339 0.95 -19.56 18.02
CA GLN A 339 2.24 -19.40 18.70
C GLN A 339 2.56 -17.95 19.07
N PHE A 340 2.25 -16.99 18.20
CA PHE A 340 2.75 -15.62 18.31
C PHE A 340 1.68 -14.55 18.56
N GLU A 341 0.39 -14.87 18.38
CA GLU A 341 -0.72 -13.96 18.75
C GLU A 341 -1.32 -14.27 20.12
N ALA A 342 -1.03 -15.43 20.70
CA ALA A 342 -1.51 -15.76 22.03
C ALA A 342 -0.90 -14.77 23.04
N PRO A 343 -1.69 -14.22 23.98
CA PRO A 343 -1.13 -13.41 25.05
C PRO A 343 -0.10 -14.28 25.78
N ALA A 344 1.13 -13.80 25.88
CA ALA A 344 2.12 -14.39 26.78
C ALA A 344 1.43 -14.54 28.13
N ALA A 345 1.22 -15.79 28.56
CA ALA A 345 0.59 -16.07 29.84
C ALA A 345 1.37 -15.30 30.90
N ALA A 346 0.72 -14.31 31.52
CA ALA A 346 1.13 -13.54 32.68
C ALA A 346 2.49 -13.94 33.32
N GLU A 347 3.60 -13.64 32.67
CA GLU A 347 4.93 -13.73 33.28
C GLU A 347 5.21 -12.41 33.99
N GLN A 348 4.52 -12.24 35.12
CA GLN A 348 4.99 -11.58 36.36
C GLN A 348 3.87 -11.55 37.40
N ALA A 349 3.29 -12.72 37.70
CA ALA A 349 2.71 -13.00 39.02
C ALA A 349 3.76 -13.78 39.84
N ALA A 350 4.75 -13.06 40.37
CA ALA A 350 5.56 -13.46 41.53
C ALA A 350 6.59 -12.35 41.85
N ALA A 351 6.11 -11.19 42.31
CA ALA A 351 6.90 -10.47 43.31
C ALA A 351 6.72 -11.25 44.62
N PRO A 352 7.79 -11.71 45.29
CA PRO A 352 7.61 -12.33 46.60
C PRO A 352 7.11 -11.26 47.56
N ASP A 353 5.98 -11.56 48.21
CA ASP A 353 5.51 -10.88 49.40
C ASP A 353 6.66 -10.78 50.41
N ALA A 354 7.24 -9.58 50.52
CA ALA A 354 8.07 -9.22 51.64
C ALA A 354 7.16 -8.75 52.77
N THR A 355 6.61 -9.70 53.53
CA THR A 355 6.18 -9.46 54.91
C THR A 355 6.68 -10.58 55.82
N ALA A 356 7.43 -10.15 56.85
CA ALA A 356 7.58 -10.71 58.19
C ALA A 356 9.03 -11.03 58.62
N ALA A 357 9.69 -10.06 59.25
CA ALA A 357 10.23 -10.14 60.62
C ALA A 357 10.76 -8.77 61.06
#